data_AF-A0A9P8K2B3-F1
#
_entry.id   AF-A0A9P8K2B3-F1
#
_cell.length_a   1.000
_cell.length_b   1.000
_cell.length_c   1.000
_cell.angle_alpha   90.00
_cell.angle_beta   90.00
_cell.angle_gamma   90.00
#
_symmetry.space_group_name_H-M   'P 1'
#
loop_
_entity.id
_entity.type
_entity.pdbx_description
1 polymer ?
#
loop_
_entity_poly.entity_id
_entity_poly.type
_entity_poly.pdbx_seq_one_letter_code
_entity_poly.pdbx_strand_id
1 'polypeptide(L)'
;MSLIAPLRRQLPRAIRRAPLLTSVRPSRTLQSHYQPFSTTTANMSFSNADTGNKTADPYTAKNKEQPELKEKVGDLVNFVEKSKFCMMTTRIASSGLLVSRCMALAAKEGNGVDLIFHANSESGKTDDLESDNDINLAFLQPSGEWASISGIASIETDREKVRKYYSPGLKAWLGDLGDGKHDGGPEDPRIILIKVKAKTAQYAITRSATGAIGNFVEFAKGVATGETAQVNKLRYLDESELEQWRSSSQ
;
A
#
# COMPACT_ATOMS: atom_id res chain seq x y z
N MET A 1 -69.98 -20.67 -28.06
CA MET A 1 -69.01 -20.78 -29.18
C MET A 1 -67.73 -21.35 -28.58
N SER A 2 -67.53 -22.67 -28.70
CA SER A 2 -66.56 -23.30 -29.63
C SER A 2 -65.11 -22.90 -29.32
N LEU A 3 -64.11 -23.78 -29.20
CA LEU A 3 -63.97 -25.18 -29.58
C LEU A 3 -62.64 -25.69 -28.96
N ILE A 4 -62.59 -26.99 -28.68
CA ILE A 4 -61.42 -27.76 -28.22
C ILE A 4 -60.42 -27.96 -29.37
N ALA A 5 -59.10 -27.91 -29.09
CA ALA A 5 -58.06 -28.57 -29.89
C ALA A 5 -56.78 -28.86 -29.05
N PRO A 6 -55.98 -29.89 -29.39
CA PRO A 6 -55.31 -30.73 -28.38
C PRO A 6 -53.81 -30.50 -28.19
N LEU A 7 -53.37 -30.94 -27.00
CA LEU A 7 -52.02 -31.05 -26.48
C LEU A 7 -51.13 -31.97 -27.36
N ARG A 8 -50.07 -31.44 -27.97
CA ARG A 8 -49.01 -32.25 -28.62
C ARG A 8 -47.75 -32.24 -27.74
N ARG A 9 -47.48 -33.37 -27.09
CA ARG A 9 -46.25 -33.65 -26.33
C ARG A 9 -45.01 -33.45 -27.23
N GLN A 10 -44.13 -32.52 -26.88
CA GLN A 10 -42.74 -32.50 -27.35
C GLN A 10 -41.86 -33.26 -26.35
N LEU A 11 -41.09 -34.22 -26.85
CA LEU A 11 -40.04 -34.92 -26.11
C LEU A 11 -38.86 -33.98 -25.82
N PRO A 12 -38.16 -34.11 -24.68
CA PRO A 12 -37.07 -33.20 -24.32
C PRO A 12 -35.84 -33.43 -25.20
N ARG A 13 -35.29 -32.34 -25.74
CA ARG A 13 -33.95 -32.31 -26.35
C ARG A 13 -32.90 -32.60 -25.27
N ALA A 14 -32.08 -33.62 -25.49
CA ALA A 14 -30.91 -33.89 -24.67
C ALA A 14 -29.93 -32.71 -24.77
N ILE A 15 -29.75 -31.98 -23.67
CA ILE A 15 -28.71 -30.96 -23.52
C ILE A 15 -27.39 -31.69 -23.30
N ARG A 16 -26.54 -31.73 -24.33
CA ARG A 16 -25.13 -32.12 -24.19
C ARG A 16 -24.45 -31.05 -23.31
N ARG A 17 -24.13 -31.39 -22.07
CA ARG A 17 -23.23 -30.59 -21.23
C ARG A 17 -21.82 -30.70 -21.79
N ALA A 18 -21.31 -29.61 -22.33
CA ALA A 18 -19.87 -29.47 -22.59
C ALA A 18 -19.14 -29.40 -21.24
N PRO A 19 -17.97 -30.04 -21.09
CA PRO A 19 -17.19 -29.88 -19.87
C PRO A 19 -16.62 -28.47 -19.83
N LEU A 20 -16.94 -27.74 -18.75
CA LEU A 20 -16.29 -26.49 -18.39
C LEU A 20 -14.81 -26.83 -18.10
N LEU A 21 -13.93 -26.50 -19.06
CA LEU A 21 -12.49 -26.47 -18.83
C LEU A 21 -12.21 -25.36 -17.82
N THR A 22 -12.17 -25.72 -16.55
CA THR A 22 -11.56 -24.89 -15.51
C THR A 22 -10.06 -24.89 -15.78
N SER A 23 -9.61 -23.89 -16.55
CA SER A 23 -8.21 -23.50 -16.60
C SER A 23 -7.82 -23.01 -15.21
N VAL A 24 -7.46 -23.93 -14.32
CA VAL A 24 -6.73 -23.63 -13.09
C VAL A 24 -5.39 -23.04 -13.56
N ARG A 25 -5.27 -21.71 -13.51
CA ARG A 25 -3.98 -21.06 -13.68
C ARG A 25 -3.07 -21.61 -12.56
N PRO A 26 -1.86 -22.08 -12.87
CA PRO A 26 -0.94 -22.49 -11.82
C PRO A 26 -0.71 -21.30 -10.91
N SER A 27 -0.90 -21.50 -9.60
CA SER A 27 -0.44 -20.56 -8.58
C SER A 27 1.01 -20.29 -8.87
N ARG A 28 1.30 -19.08 -9.34
CA ARG A 28 2.66 -18.62 -9.58
C ARG A 28 3.25 -18.44 -8.20
N THR A 29 3.85 -19.50 -7.65
CA THR A 29 4.78 -19.38 -6.53
C THR A 29 6.00 -18.64 -7.09
N LEU A 30 5.86 -17.33 -7.26
CA LEU A 30 7.00 -16.44 -7.35
C LEU A 30 7.68 -16.60 -6.00
N GLN A 31 8.74 -17.40 -5.95
CA GLN A 31 9.79 -17.14 -4.98
C GLN A 31 10.07 -15.65 -5.08
N SER A 32 9.68 -14.92 -4.04
CA SER A 32 9.99 -13.51 -3.87
C SER A 32 11.51 -13.41 -3.77
N HIS A 33 12.19 -13.47 -4.90
CA HIS A 33 13.43 -12.74 -5.06
C HIS A 33 13.02 -11.28 -5.21
N TYR A 34 12.55 -10.69 -4.12
CA TYR A 34 12.60 -9.25 -3.98
C TYR A 34 14.09 -8.90 -4.02
N GLN A 35 14.57 -8.50 -5.19
CA GLN A 35 15.88 -7.90 -5.31
C GLN A 35 15.76 -6.55 -4.59
N PRO A 36 16.40 -6.35 -3.42
CA PRO A 36 16.47 -5.01 -2.85
C PRO A 36 17.03 -4.12 -3.95
N PHE A 37 16.40 -2.96 -4.17
CA PHE A 37 16.78 -1.96 -5.17
C PHE A 37 18.29 -1.98 -5.42
N SER A 38 18.67 -2.65 -6.51
CA SER A 38 19.98 -3.28 -6.65
C SER A 38 21.10 -2.27 -6.43
N THR A 39 21.93 -2.49 -5.40
CA THR A 39 23.19 -1.77 -5.17
C THR A 39 24.31 -2.25 -6.08
N THR A 40 24.08 -3.34 -6.83
CA THR A 40 24.97 -3.83 -7.87
C THR A 40 24.30 -3.58 -9.22
N THR A 41 25.07 -3.28 -10.26
CA THR A 41 24.63 -3.10 -11.65
C THR A 41 24.12 -4.42 -12.27
N ALA A 42 23.27 -5.16 -11.55
CA ALA A 42 22.69 -6.41 -11.97
C ALA A 42 21.45 -6.09 -12.82
N ASN A 43 21.62 -6.16 -14.14
CA ASN A 43 20.62 -6.27 -15.19
C ASN A 43 19.25 -5.66 -14.88
N MET A 44 19.16 -4.33 -15.03
CA MET A 44 17.90 -3.71 -15.41
C MET A 44 17.42 -4.41 -16.69
N SER A 45 16.32 -5.17 -16.61
CA SER A 45 15.81 -5.96 -17.75
C SER A 45 15.45 -5.10 -18.97
N PHE A 46 15.29 -3.79 -18.75
CA PHE A 46 15.08 -2.79 -19.78
C PHE A 46 15.97 -1.57 -19.50
N SER A 47 16.88 -1.25 -20.42
CA SER A 47 17.57 0.04 -20.53
C SER A 47 17.79 0.33 -22.01
N ASN A 48 17.45 1.54 -22.46
CA ASN A 48 17.72 2.02 -23.81
C ASN A 48 18.88 3.04 -23.86
N ALA A 49 19.54 3.27 -22.73
CA ALA A 49 20.63 4.22 -22.62
C ALA A 49 21.99 3.50 -22.59
N ASP A 50 22.93 3.95 -23.43
CA ASP A 50 24.35 3.61 -23.33
C ASP A 50 25.07 4.77 -22.65
N THR A 51 25.39 4.59 -21.37
CA THR A 51 26.13 5.59 -20.58
C THR A 51 27.62 5.30 -20.52
N GLY A 52 28.09 4.28 -21.26
CA GLY A 52 29.44 3.74 -21.14
C GLY A 52 29.77 3.46 -19.67
N ASN A 53 30.88 4.03 -19.20
CA ASN A 53 31.34 3.87 -17.80
C ASN A 53 30.71 4.87 -16.82
N LYS A 54 29.82 5.75 -17.28
CA LYS A 54 29.19 6.77 -16.42
C LYS A 54 27.97 6.19 -15.71
N THR A 55 27.67 6.75 -14.53
CA THR A 55 26.43 6.40 -13.80
C THR A 55 25.20 6.78 -14.63
N ALA A 56 24.31 5.81 -14.86
CA ALA A 56 23.08 6.02 -15.62
C ALA A 56 21.98 6.74 -14.81
N ASP A 57 22.05 6.67 -13.48
CA ASP A 57 21.15 7.37 -12.57
C ASP A 57 21.95 8.20 -11.55
N PRO A 58 22.45 9.38 -11.95
CA PRO A 58 23.19 10.26 -11.06
C PRO A 58 22.31 10.84 -9.93
N TYR A 59 20.98 10.88 -10.09
CA TYR A 59 20.08 11.40 -9.05
C TYR A 59 20.02 10.46 -7.86
N THR A 60 19.74 9.18 -8.11
CA THR A 60 19.75 8.17 -7.06
C THR A 60 21.13 8.07 -6.44
N ALA A 61 22.20 8.05 -7.24
CA ALA A 61 23.57 7.98 -6.72
C ALA A 61 23.92 9.14 -5.76
N LYS A 62 23.49 10.38 -6.07
CA LYS A 62 23.77 11.56 -5.24
C LYS A 62 22.85 11.68 -4.00
N ASN A 63 21.63 11.16 -4.08
CA ASN A 63 20.64 11.30 -3.02
C ASN A 63 20.53 10.10 -2.08
N LYS A 64 21.00 8.91 -2.52
CA LYS A 64 20.97 7.69 -1.71
C LYS A 64 21.84 7.82 -0.46
N GLU A 65 21.27 7.50 0.69
CA GLU A 65 21.98 7.41 1.97
C GLU A 65 21.73 6.05 2.62
N GLN A 66 22.69 5.60 3.42
CA GLN A 66 22.58 4.39 4.24
C GLN A 66 23.13 4.66 5.66
N PRO A 67 22.42 5.46 6.47
CA PRO A 67 22.78 5.62 7.88
C PRO A 67 22.37 4.37 8.69
N GLU A 68 22.61 4.41 9.99
CA GLU A 68 22.22 3.36 10.93
C GLU A 68 20.71 3.07 10.89
N LEU A 69 20.33 1.80 11.12
CA LEU A 69 18.95 1.33 11.04
C LEU A 69 17.98 2.17 11.89
N LYS A 70 18.41 2.56 13.09
CA LYS A 70 17.62 3.39 14.01
C LYS A 70 17.28 4.76 13.39
N GLU A 71 18.21 5.38 12.68
CA GLU A 71 17.96 6.66 12.00
C GLU A 71 17.03 6.45 10.80
N LYS A 72 17.26 5.40 10.01
CA LYS A 72 16.40 5.06 8.86
C LYS A 72 14.95 4.91 9.29
N VAL A 73 14.70 4.04 10.27
CA VAL A 73 13.34 3.77 10.74
C VAL A 73 12.76 4.95 11.48
N GLY A 74 13.53 5.63 12.34
CA GLY A 74 13.08 6.82 13.06
C GLY A 74 12.56 7.91 12.12
N ASP A 75 13.33 8.21 11.07
CA ASP A 75 12.95 9.21 10.08
C ASP A 75 11.69 8.81 9.29
N LEU A 76 11.57 7.53 8.89
CA LEU A 76 10.37 7.02 8.22
C LEU A 76 9.12 7.14 9.12
N VAL A 77 9.22 6.68 10.37
CA VAL A 77 8.10 6.69 11.33
C VAL A 77 7.65 8.13 11.62
N ASN A 78 8.61 9.05 11.80
CA ASN A 78 8.33 10.47 11.99
C ASN A 78 7.64 11.09 10.76
N PHE A 79 8.09 10.72 9.56
CA PHE A 79 7.47 11.20 8.31
C PHE A 79 6.04 10.68 8.13
N VAL A 80 5.81 9.39 8.38
CA VAL A 80 4.46 8.77 8.33
C VAL A 80 3.51 9.44 9.32
N GLU A 81 3.98 9.73 10.53
CA GLU A 81 3.19 10.41 11.56
C GLU A 81 2.77 11.83 11.15
N LYS A 82 3.71 12.59 10.58
CA LYS A 82 3.42 13.95 10.09
C LYS A 82 2.43 13.98 8.93
N SER A 83 2.42 12.94 8.09
CA SER A 83 1.62 12.91 6.87
C SER A 83 0.12 12.71 7.11
N LYS A 84 -0.28 12.07 8.23
CA LYS A 84 -1.66 11.77 8.69
C LYS A 84 -2.49 10.85 7.77
N PHE A 85 -2.41 11.08 6.46
CA PHE A 85 -3.11 10.33 5.42
C PHE A 85 -2.12 9.68 4.46
N CYS A 86 -2.56 8.57 3.86
CA CYS A 86 -1.85 7.91 2.78
C CYS A 86 -2.83 7.39 1.74
N MET A 87 -2.32 7.05 0.56
CA MET A 87 -3.05 6.32 -0.45
C MET A 87 -2.73 4.83 -0.30
N MET A 88 -3.73 4.03 0.08
CA MET A 88 -3.62 2.57 0.13
C MET A 88 -4.04 2.00 -1.21
N THR A 89 -3.10 1.36 -1.89
CA THR A 89 -3.28 0.73 -3.19
C THR A 89 -3.50 -0.78 -3.02
N THR A 90 -4.63 -1.27 -3.51
CA THR A 90 -5.02 -2.68 -3.53
C THR A 90 -5.32 -3.14 -4.95
N ARG A 91 -5.44 -4.45 -5.16
CA ARG A 91 -5.88 -5.03 -6.43
C ARG A 91 -7.39 -5.32 -6.36
N ILE A 92 -8.15 -4.77 -7.31
CA ILE A 92 -9.59 -5.01 -7.41
C ILE A 92 -9.83 -6.49 -7.69
N ALA A 93 -10.52 -7.19 -6.79
CA ALA A 93 -10.72 -8.65 -6.90
C ALA A 93 -11.35 -9.09 -8.23
N SER A 94 -12.34 -8.34 -8.74
CA SER A 94 -13.08 -8.71 -9.96
C SER A 94 -12.34 -8.45 -11.27
N SER A 95 -11.43 -7.47 -11.30
CA SER A 95 -10.79 -7.00 -12.54
C SER A 95 -9.27 -7.15 -12.57
N GLY A 96 -8.63 -7.31 -11.40
CA GLY A 96 -7.19 -7.33 -11.26
C GLY A 96 -6.51 -5.95 -11.41
N LEU A 97 -7.27 -4.88 -11.66
CA LEU A 97 -6.76 -3.51 -11.76
C LEU A 97 -6.33 -2.99 -10.38
N LEU A 98 -5.40 -2.04 -10.35
CA LEU A 98 -5.00 -1.36 -9.13
C LEU A 98 -5.95 -0.20 -8.83
N VAL A 99 -6.29 -0.03 -7.56
CA VAL A 99 -7.07 1.11 -7.06
C VAL A 99 -6.46 1.64 -5.78
N SER A 100 -6.37 2.97 -5.66
CA SER A 100 -5.86 3.63 -4.47
C SER A 100 -6.98 4.37 -3.76
N ARG A 101 -7.02 4.29 -2.43
CA ARG A 101 -7.99 4.99 -1.59
C ARG A 101 -7.27 5.77 -0.50
N CYS A 102 -7.76 6.97 -0.19
CA CYS A 102 -7.22 7.74 0.93
C CYS A 102 -7.58 7.06 2.25
N MET A 103 -6.58 6.84 3.10
CA MET A 103 -6.70 6.20 4.41
C MET A 103 -6.03 7.07 5.47
N ALA A 104 -6.71 7.27 6.60
CA ALA A 104 -6.17 7.96 7.76
C ALA A 104 -5.50 6.97 8.71
N LEU A 105 -4.26 7.26 9.12
CA LEU A 105 -3.53 6.40 10.05
C LEU A 105 -4.20 6.41 11.42
N ALA A 106 -4.60 5.24 11.91
CA ALA A 106 -5.22 5.09 13.22
C ALA A 106 -4.19 4.90 14.33
N ALA A 107 -3.20 4.04 14.07
CA ALA A 107 -2.18 3.69 15.03
C ALA A 107 -0.98 3.03 14.34
N LYS A 108 0.04 2.76 15.15
CA LYS A 108 1.27 2.07 14.73
C LYS A 108 1.56 0.95 15.72
N GLU A 109 2.08 -0.16 15.23
CA GLU A 109 2.59 -1.31 15.98
C GLU A 109 4.00 -1.69 15.49
N GLY A 110 4.59 -2.74 16.06
CA GLY A 110 5.89 -3.26 15.61
C GLY A 110 7.00 -2.21 15.67
N ASN A 111 7.10 -1.49 16.80
CA ASN A 111 8.03 -0.36 16.96
C ASN A 111 7.82 0.77 15.91
N GLY A 112 6.59 0.95 15.43
CA GLY A 112 6.20 2.07 14.58
C GLY A 112 6.08 1.75 13.09
N VAL A 113 6.54 0.59 12.63
CA VAL A 113 6.60 0.26 11.19
C VAL A 113 5.37 -0.48 10.68
N ASP A 114 4.55 -1.05 11.56
CA ASP A 114 3.28 -1.69 11.17
C ASP A 114 2.15 -0.68 11.35
N LEU A 115 1.37 -0.47 10.28
CA LEU A 115 0.41 0.63 10.20
C LEU A 115 -1.02 0.11 10.31
N ILE A 116 -1.82 0.76 11.15
CA ILE A 116 -3.20 0.34 11.42
C ILE A 116 -4.16 1.41 10.90
N PHE A 117 -5.22 0.96 10.24
CA PHE A 117 -6.26 1.81 9.67
C PHE A 117 -7.63 1.29 10.09
N HIS A 118 -8.58 2.20 10.25
CA HIS A 118 -10.00 1.82 10.36
C HIS A 118 -10.59 1.60 8.98
N ALA A 119 -11.51 0.65 8.89
CA ALA A 119 -12.33 0.44 7.70
C ALA A 119 -13.76 0.06 8.07
N ASN A 120 -14.66 0.31 7.13
CA ASN A 120 -16.02 -0.21 7.16
C ASN A 120 -16.03 -1.56 6.43
N SER A 121 -16.48 -2.64 7.08
CA SER A 121 -16.59 -3.98 6.49
C SER A 121 -17.48 -4.00 5.25
N GLU A 122 -18.45 -3.10 5.17
CA GLU A 122 -19.40 -3.00 4.06
C GLU A 122 -18.84 -2.22 2.86
N SER A 123 -17.52 -2.07 2.79
CA SER A 123 -16.85 -1.40 1.68
C SER A 123 -15.95 -2.39 0.96
N GLY A 124 -16.04 -2.46 -0.38
CA GLY A 124 -15.40 -3.51 -1.20
C GLY A 124 -13.86 -3.58 -1.15
N LYS A 125 -13.20 -2.82 -0.28
CA LYS A 125 -11.78 -3.00 0.03
C LYS A 125 -11.51 -4.30 0.78
N THR A 126 -12.47 -4.84 1.54
CA THR A 126 -12.31 -6.12 2.21
C THR A 126 -12.17 -7.26 1.20
N ASP A 127 -12.99 -7.25 0.15
CA ASP A 127 -12.97 -8.25 -0.92
C ASP A 127 -11.63 -8.24 -1.68
N ASP A 128 -11.09 -7.04 -1.94
CA ASP A 128 -9.76 -6.88 -2.53
C ASP A 128 -8.68 -7.54 -1.65
N LEU A 129 -8.70 -7.27 -0.34
CA LEU A 129 -7.70 -7.78 0.60
C LEU A 129 -7.83 -9.28 0.87
N GLU A 130 -9.03 -9.84 0.75
CA GLU A 130 -9.24 -11.28 0.83
C GLU A 130 -8.67 -11.98 -0.42
N SER A 131 -8.79 -11.36 -1.60
CA SER A 131 -8.27 -11.90 -2.86
C SER A 131 -6.74 -11.74 -3.01
N ASP A 132 -6.18 -10.60 -2.59
CA ASP A 132 -4.77 -10.26 -2.71
C ASP A 132 -4.40 -9.26 -1.60
N ASN A 133 -3.63 -9.72 -0.62
CA ASN A 133 -3.26 -8.93 0.54
C ASN A 133 -1.89 -8.23 0.40
N ASP A 134 -1.24 -8.33 -0.76
CA ASP A 134 -0.08 -7.52 -1.09
C ASP A 134 -0.54 -6.11 -1.45
N ILE A 135 -0.10 -5.12 -0.66
CA ILE A 135 -0.53 -3.73 -0.83
C ILE A 135 0.65 -2.77 -0.86
N ASN A 136 0.37 -1.54 -1.30
CA ASN A 136 1.28 -0.43 -1.16
C ASN A 136 0.61 0.76 -0.45
N LEU A 137 1.34 1.39 0.46
CA LEU A 137 0.96 2.65 1.10
C LEU A 137 1.85 3.76 0.56
N ALA A 138 1.25 4.71 -0.14
CA ALA A 138 1.93 5.87 -0.70
C ALA A 138 1.62 7.13 0.12
N PHE A 139 2.66 7.83 0.53
CA PHE A 139 2.62 9.09 1.28
C PHE A 139 3.28 10.18 0.44
N LEU A 140 2.68 11.36 0.43
CA LEU A 140 3.21 12.53 -0.25
C LEU A 140 2.86 13.78 0.56
N GLN A 141 3.87 14.58 0.90
CA GLN A 141 3.68 15.89 1.49
C GLN A 141 3.81 17.00 0.43
N PRO A 142 3.13 18.15 0.62
CA PRO A 142 3.28 19.31 -0.28
C PRO A 142 4.73 19.81 -0.41
N SER A 143 5.60 19.50 0.57
CA SER A 143 7.04 19.78 0.54
C SER A 143 7.81 18.98 -0.51
N GLY A 144 7.18 17.96 -1.13
CA GLY A 144 7.82 17.03 -2.07
C GLY A 144 8.46 15.82 -1.40
N GLU A 145 8.35 15.70 -0.07
CA GLU A 145 8.75 14.51 0.68
C GLU A 145 7.74 13.38 0.48
N TRP A 146 8.21 12.14 0.36
CA TRP A 146 7.36 11.00 0.05
C TRP A 146 7.87 9.70 0.67
N ALA A 147 6.96 8.74 0.81
CA ALA A 147 7.28 7.36 1.15
C ALA A 147 6.37 6.39 0.39
N SER A 148 6.93 5.25 0.03
CA SER A 148 6.24 4.10 -0.56
C SER A 148 6.56 2.89 0.31
N ILE A 149 5.55 2.32 0.96
CA ILE A 149 5.70 1.17 1.86
C ILE A 149 4.93 0.01 1.26
N SER A 150 5.64 -1.05 0.88
CA SER A 150 4.99 -2.31 0.47
C SER A 150 4.78 -3.15 1.72
N GLY A 151 3.63 -3.83 1.83
CA GLY A 151 3.31 -4.61 3.01
C GLY A 151 2.23 -5.64 2.78
N ILE A 152 2.04 -6.49 3.78
CA ILE A 152 0.98 -7.50 3.81
C ILE A 152 -0.14 -6.99 4.70
N ALA A 153 -1.34 -6.88 4.16
CA ALA A 153 -2.53 -6.48 4.90
C ALA A 153 -3.21 -7.68 5.59
N SER A 154 -3.80 -7.44 6.76
CA SER A 154 -4.70 -8.35 7.44
C SER A 154 -5.90 -7.61 7.99
N ILE A 155 -7.08 -8.19 7.86
CA ILE A 155 -8.32 -7.69 8.46
C ILE A 155 -8.41 -8.21 9.90
N GLU A 156 -8.62 -7.32 10.86
CA GLU A 156 -8.82 -7.66 12.26
C GLU A 156 -10.20 -7.17 12.73
N THR A 157 -10.98 -8.11 13.29
CA THR A 157 -12.36 -7.86 13.78
C THR A 157 -12.48 -8.00 15.30
N ASP A 158 -11.36 -8.25 16.00
CA ASP A 158 -11.30 -8.35 17.46
C ASP A 158 -11.78 -7.03 18.09
N ARG A 159 -12.83 -7.13 18.92
CA ARG A 159 -13.46 -5.95 19.51
C ARG A 159 -12.59 -5.25 20.53
N GLU A 160 -11.72 -5.95 21.23
CA GLU A 160 -10.76 -5.32 22.16
C GLU A 160 -9.77 -4.46 21.39
N LYS A 161 -9.30 -4.94 20.23
CA LYS A 161 -8.40 -4.16 19.37
C LYS A 161 -9.10 -2.98 18.71
N VAL A 162 -10.33 -3.17 18.22
CA VAL A 162 -11.13 -2.06 17.67
C VAL A 162 -11.31 -0.98 18.73
N ARG A 163 -11.68 -1.33 19.97
CA ARG A 163 -11.79 -0.36 21.08
C ARG A 163 -10.47 0.34 21.37
N LYS A 164 -9.36 -0.40 21.39
CA LYS A 164 -8.02 0.15 21.64
C LYS A 164 -7.64 1.25 20.67
N TYR A 165 -8.01 1.12 19.40
CA TYR A 165 -7.62 2.06 18.34
C TYR A 165 -8.73 3.01 17.90
N TYR A 166 -9.96 2.81 18.39
CA TYR A 166 -11.10 3.64 18.08
C TYR A 166 -10.85 5.12 18.41
N SER A 167 -11.37 6.00 17.55
CA SER A 167 -11.43 7.43 17.82
C SER A 167 -12.86 7.94 17.62
N PRO A 168 -13.36 8.87 18.48
CA PRO A 168 -14.72 9.40 18.35
C PRO A 168 -15.04 10.02 16.98
N GLY A 169 -14.02 10.48 16.25
CA GLY A 169 -14.18 11.04 14.90
C GLY A 169 -14.69 10.03 13.86
N LEU A 170 -14.57 8.72 14.11
CA LEU A 170 -15.09 7.68 13.20
C LEU A 170 -16.59 7.77 12.99
N LYS A 171 -17.35 8.20 14.00
CA LYS A 171 -18.81 8.34 13.92
C LYS A 171 -19.24 9.28 12.79
N ALA A 172 -18.44 10.30 12.47
CA ALA A 172 -18.71 11.22 11.36
C ALA A 172 -18.64 10.55 9.98
N TRP A 173 -17.91 9.44 9.85
CA TRP A 173 -17.72 8.72 8.58
C TRP A 173 -18.64 7.52 8.42
N LEU A 174 -19.02 6.86 9.52
CA LEU A 174 -19.92 5.69 9.49
C LEU A 174 -21.40 6.04 9.57
N GLY A 175 -21.73 7.16 10.22
CA GLY A 175 -23.10 7.56 10.51
C GLY A 175 -23.81 6.63 11.49
N ASP A 176 -24.93 7.12 12.02
CA ASP A 176 -25.83 6.37 12.89
C ASP A 176 -27.03 5.92 12.08
N LEU A 177 -27.32 4.61 12.08
CA LEU A 177 -28.47 4.05 11.36
C LEU A 177 -29.77 4.09 12.19
N GLY A 178 -29.71 4.47 13.47
CA GLY A 178 -30.88 4.58 14.34
C GLY A 178 -31.46 3.25 14.82
N ASP A 179 -30.74 2.14 14.64
CA ASP A 179 -31.17 0.79 15.02
C ASP A 179 -30.60 0.31 16.37
N GLY A 180 -29.87 1.19 17.07
CA GLY A 180 -29.24 0.91 18.37
C GLY A 180 -28.01 0.01 18.31
N LYS A 181 -27.55 -0.40 17.12
CA LYS A 181 -26.40 -1.27 16.91
C LYS A 181 -25.33 -0.67 15.99
N HIS A 182 -25.76 0.04 14.95
CA HIS A 182 -24.90 0.64 13.94
C HIS A 182 -24.85 2.15 14.13
N ASP A 183 -24.24 2.58 15.22
CA ASP A 183 -24.24 3.96 15.70
C ASP A 183 -22.91 4.70 15.43
N GLY A 184 -21.95 4.04 14.77
CA GLY A 184 -20.59 4.53 14.55
C GLY A 184 -19.72 4.56 15.81
N GLY A 185 -20.20 4.01 16.93
CA GLY A 185 -19.49 3.86 18.19
C GLY A 185 -18.48 2.71 18.19
N PRO A 186 -17.71 2.55 19.28
CA PRO A 186 -16.67 1.52 19.38
C PRO A 186 -17.21 0.08 19.36
N GLU A 187 -18.53 -0.11 19.50
CA GLU A 187 -19.21 -1.41 19.38
C GLU A 187 -19.86 -1.65 18.01
N ASP A 188 -19.82 -0.66 17.12
CA ASP A 188 -20.40 -0.80 15.79
C ASP A 188 -19.70 -1.95 15.04
N PRO A 189 -20.42 -3.01 14.66
CA PRO A 189 -19.84 -4.20 14.04
C PRO A 189 -19.27 -3.93 12.65
N ARG A 190 -19.64 -2.80 12.01
CA ARG A 190 -19.11 -2.38 10.72
C ARG A 190 -17.66 -1.91 10.82
N ILE A 191 -17.21 -1.49 12.00
CA ILE A 191 -15.84 -1.04 12.22
C ILE A 191 -14.92 -2.26 12.34
N ILE A 192 -13.97 -2.35 11.42
CA ILE A 192 -12.86 -3.29 11.43
C ILE A 192 -11.53 -2.54 11.37
N LEU A 193 -10.44 -3.25 11.63
CA LEU A 193 -9.09 -2.74 11.44
C LEU A 193 -8.45 -3.41 10.22
N ILE A 194 -7.70 -2.63 9.45
CA ILE A 194 -6.74 -3.13 8.47
C ILE A 194 -5.37 -2.88 9.07
N LYS A 195 -4.67 -3.95 9.42
CA LYS A 195 -3.27 -3.91 9.84
C LYS A 195 -2.37 -4.21 8.66
N VAL A 196 -1.36 -3.40 8.45
CA VAL A 196 -0.37 -3.58 7.37
C VAL A 196 0.98 -3.86 8.02
N LYS A 197 1.49 -5.09 7.85
CA LYS A 197 2.86 -5.44 8.22
C LYS A 197 3.81 -5.01 7.10
N ALA A 198 4.61 -3.98 7.34
CA ALA A 198 5.52 -3.45 6.32
C ALA A 198 6.56 -4.50 5.89
N LYS A 199 6.79 -4.65 4.59
CA LYS A 199 7.80 -5.55 4.03
C LYS A 199 8.98 -4.77 3.50
N THR A 200 8.73 -3.66 2.84
CA THR A 200 9.80 -2.79 2.33
C THR A 200 9.34 -1.35 2.41
N ALA A 201 10.29 -0.43 2.50
CA ALA A 201 9.99 0.99 2.39
C ALA A 201 11.03 1.69 1.52
N GLN A 202 10.58 2.60 0.68
CA GLN A 202 11.42 3.57 -0.01
C GLN A 202 10.88 4.94 0.30
N TYR A 203 11.74 5.86 0.72
CA TYR A 203 11.30 7.20 1.09
C TYR A 203 12.37 8.24 0.82
N ALA A 204 11.90 9.47 0.62
CA ALA A 204 12.72 10.64 0.40
C ALA A 204 12.22 11.77 1.30
N ILE A 205 13.06 12.20 2.23
CA ILE A 205 12.79 13.34 3.11
C ILE A 205 13.78 14.47 2.85
N THR A 206 13.39 15.71 3.13
CA THR A 206 14.20 16.89 2.78
C THR A 206 15.49 16.92 3.61
N ARG A 207 16.61 17.25 2.97
CA ARG A 207 17.90 17.46 3.65
C ARG A 207 18.01 18.82 4.33
N SER A 208 17.43 19.85 3.72
CA SER A 208 17.63 21.22 4.12
C SER A 208 16.77 21.63 5.33
N ALA A 209 17.42 22.26 6.31
CA ALA A 209 16.73 23.00 7.38
C ALA A 209 15.88 24.18 6.84
N THR A 210 16.12 24.62 5.59
CA THR A 210 15.38 25.69 4.91
C THR A 210 14.20 25.20 4.07
N GLY A 211 13.91 23.89 4.06
CA GLY A 211 12.74 23.32 3.39
C GLY A 211 12.70 23.56 1.87
N ALA A 212 11.51 23.90 1.36
CA ALA A 212 11.25 24.08 -0.08
C ALA A 212 12.14 25.15 -0.76
N ILE A 213 12.59 26.16 -0.01
CA ILE A 213 13.47 27.21 -0.54
C ILE A 213 14.86 26.64 -0.89
N GLY A 214 15.42 25.80 -0.03
CA GLY A 214 16.70 25.13 -0.31
C GLY A 214 16.61 24.22 -1.54
N ASN A 215 15.51 23.49 -1.68
CA ASN A 215 15.27 22.62 -2.84
C ASN A 215 15.18 23.41 -4.15
N PHE A 216 14.58 24.60 -4.14
CA PHE A 216 14.52 25.47 -5.31
C PHE A 216 15.90 26.00 -5.73
N VAL A 217 16.76 26.37 -4.78
CA VAL A 217 18.13 26.83 -5.06
C VAL A 217 18.97 25.70 -5.68
N GLU A 218 18.92 24.50 -5.11
CA GLU A 218 19.60 23.31 -5.65
C GLU A 218 19.09 22.95 -7.05
N PHE A 219 17.79 23.07 -7.28
CA PHE A 219 17.21 22.88 -8.61
C PHE A 219 17.75 23.92 -9.61
N ALA A 220 17.71 25.22 -9.27
CA ALA A 220 18.21 26.28 -10.13
C ALA A 220 19.70 26.13 -10.44
N LYS A 221 20.50 25.72 -9.44
CA LYS A 221 21.91 25.37 -9.63
C LYS A 221 22.05 24.23 -10.63
N GLY A 222 21.30 23.15 -10.48
CA GLY A 222 21.36 22.00 -11.39
C GLY A 222 20.96 22.35 -12.83
N VAL A 223 19.95 23.22 -13.02
CA VAL A 223 19.58 23.73 -14.34
C VAL A 223 20.72 24.55 -14.96
N ALA A 224 21.40 25.38 -14.17
CA ALA A 224 22.47 26.24 -14.66
C ALA A 224 23.78 25.48 -14.94
N THR A 225 24.13 24.50 -14.11
CA THR A 225 25.45 23.83 -14.15
C THR A 225 25.41 22.44 -14.77
N GLY A 226 24.23 21.84 -14.91
CA GLY A 226 24.09 20.42 -15.26
C GLY A 226 24.41 19.47 -14.10
N GLU A 227 24.75 19.98 -12.91
CA GLU A 227 24.92 19.14 -11.71
C GLU A 227 23.59 18.57 -11.27
N THR A 228 23.58 17.31 -10.83
CA THR A 228 22.37 16.71 -10.28
C THR A 228 22.02 17.35 -8.93
N ALA A 229 20.76 17.73 -8.73
CA ALA A 229 20.33 18.36 -7.48
C ALA A 229 20.42 17.40 -6.28
N GLN A 230 20.90 17.89 -5.14
CA GLN A 230 20.98 17.13 -3.89
C GLN A 230 19.94 17.63 -2.89
N VAL A 231 18.69 17.22 -3.10
CA VAL A 231 17.53 17.79 -2.41
C VAL A 231 17.02 16.91 -1.27
N ASN A 232 17.19 15.59 -1.38
CA ASN A 232 16.53 14.63 -0.50
C ASN A 232 17.51 13.60 0.08
N LYS A 233 17.17 13.07 1.26
CA LYS A 233 17.73 11.83 1.81
C LYS A 233 16.92 10.67 1.25
N LEU A 234 17.40 10.04 0.18
CA LEU A 234 16.74 8.88 -0.42
C LEU A 234 17.20 7.61 0.28
N ARG A 235 16.28 6.90 0.93
CA ARG A 235 16.60 5.77 1.79
C ARG A 235 15.65 4.61 1.52
N TYR A 236 16.14 3.41 1.81
CA TYR A 236 15.47 2.14 1.53
C TYR A 236 15.53 1.27 2.77
N LEU A 237 14.43 0.63 3.14
CA LEU A 237 14.38 -0.43 4.14
C LEU A 237 13.92 -1.72 3.45
N ASP A 238 14.71 -2.78 3.60
CA ASP A 238 14.34 -4.11 3.12
C ASP A 238 13.61 -4.95 4.18
N GLU A 239 13.21 -6.17 3.80
CA GLU A 239 12.50 -7.08 4.70
C GLU A 239 13.31 -7.46 5.94
N SER A 240 14.64 -7.62 5.80
CA SER A 240 15.50 -8.03 6.89
C SER A 240 15.68 -6.91 7.92
N GLU A 241 15.85 -5.67 7.45
CA GLU A 241 15.96 -4.49 8.30
C GLU A 241 14.66 -4.24 9.08
N LEU A 242 13.51 -4.39 8.43
CA LEU A 242 12.21 -4.21 9.09
C LEU A 242 11.91 -5.33 10.10
N GLU A 243 12.29 -6.57 9.81
CA GLU A 243 12.13 -7.67 10.77
C GLU A 243 13.09 -7.53 11.95
N GLN A 244 14.34 -7.13 11.71
CA GLN A 244 15.30 -6.80 12.77
C GLN A 244 14.74 -5.71 13.68
N TRP A 245 14.21 -4.62 13.12
CA TRP A 245 13.61 -3.52 13.89
C TRP A 245 12.40 -3.94 14.72
N ARG A 246 11.55 -4.84 14.21
CA ARG A 246 10.44 -5.38 14.99
C ARG A 246 10.90 -6.19 16.19
N SER A 247 12.01 -6.92 16.04
CA SER A 247 12.56 -7.79 17.08
C SER A 247 13.40 -7.06 18.12
N SER A 248 13.85 -5.83 17.84
CA SER A 248 14.67 -5.07 18.77
C SER A 248 13.86 -4.58 19.97
N SER A 249 14.39 -4.78 21.18
CA SER A 249 13.92 -4.08 22.37
C SER A 249 14.25 -2.58 22.25
N GLN A 250 13.26 -1.71 22.41
CA GLN A 250 13.46 -0.25 22.40
C GLN A 250 14.26 0.24 23.60
#